data_AF-A0A7Y2B351-F1
#
_entry.id   AF-A0A7Y2B351-F1
#
_cell.length_a   1.000
_cell.length_b   1.000
_cell.length_c   1.000
_cell.angle_alpha   90.00
_cell.angle_beta   90.00
_cell.angle_gamma   90.00
#
_symmetry.space_group_name_H-M   'P 1'
#
loop_
_entity.id
_entity.type
_entity.pdbx_description
1 polymer ?
#
loop_
_entity_poly.entity_id
_entity_poly.type
_entity_poly.pdbx_seq_one_letter_code
_entity_poly.pdbx_strand_id
1 'polypeptide(L)'
;MTPFDLTILIAYFLLVFGVAWWVTVRDRRAGAGKGAADYFLAGRNTGWFVIGASLFASNIGSEHVVGLVGAGARGHMPNAQFEILASLILILLGWVFVPFYLKSGVFTMPEFLERRYSPAARTYLSVISVLGYVLTKIAVTIFAGALVFEVLGVPFWQGAILVVLATGIYTMLGGLRAVIYTDMLQLFILLGGAIAMTAFGLKTLGGWGAMMQTLEQSGPGESTRFLSLWRPASDPNYPWTGMLFGAPILGVWYWCTDQF
;
A
#
# COMPACT_ATOMS: atom_id res chain seq x y z
N MET A 1 24.72 -12.16 -1.95
CA MET A 1 24.56 -10.94 -2.77
C MET A 1 25.71 -10.83 -3.76
N THR A 2 25.42 -10.53 -5.02
CA THR A 2 26.47 -10.00 -5.89
C THR A 2 26.76 -8.55 -5.48
N PRO A 3 27.98 -8.03 -5.70
CA PRO A 3 28.28 -6.60 -5.48
C PRO A 3 27.32 -5.66 -6.25
N PHE A 4 26.76 -6.15 -7.36
CA PHE A 4 25.77 -5.44 -8.16
C PHE A 4 24.44 -5.23 -7.41
N ASP A 5 23.92 -6.26 -6.74
CA ASP A 5 22.67 -6.17 -5.96
C ASP A 5 22.79 -5.14 -4.82
N LEU A 6 23.95 -5.13 -4.15
CA LEU A 6 24.24 -4.16 -3.09
C LEU A 6 24.28 -2.73 -3.63
N THR A 7 24.88 -2.56 -4.81
CA THR A 7 24.97 -1.26 -5.48
C THR A 7 23.58 -0.73 -5.83
N ILE A 8 22.69 -1.57 -6.33
CA ILE A 8 21.29 -1.20 -6.62
C ILE A 8 20.57 -0.78 -5.33
N LEU A 9 20.71 -1.56 -4.25
CA LEU A 9 20.07 -1.26 -2.97
C LEU A 9 20.55 0.07 -2.38
N ILE A 10 21.86 0.32 -2.39
CA ILE A 10 22.43 1.58 -1.92
C ILE A 10 21.96 2.74 -2.81
N ALA A 11 21.97 2.57 -4.14
CA ALA A 11 21.49 3.58 -5.07
C ALA A 11 20.01 3.93 -4.84
N TYR A 12 19.17 2.93 -4.56
CA TYR A 12 17.77 3.13 -4.20
C TYR A 12 17.62 4.01 -2.95
N PHE A 13 18.31 3.67 -1.86
CA PHE A 13 18.23 4.46 -0.62
C PHE A 13 18.78 5.88 -0.81
N LEU A 14 19.89 6.04 -1.54
CA LEU A 14 20.44 7.37 -1.85
C LEU A 14 19.48 8.22 -2.67
N LEU A 15 18.77 7.61 -3.62
CA LEU A 15 17.77 8.29 -4.45
C LEU A 15 16.55 8.71 -3.61
N VAL A 16 16.02 7.82 -2.76
CA VAL A 16 14.88 8.12 -1.87
C VAL A 16 15.26 9.21 -0.87
N PHE A 17 16.37 9.05 -0.14
CA PHE A 17 16.84 10.04 0.83
C PHE A 17 17.25 11.35 0.16
N GLY A 18 17.83 11.29 -1.05
CA GLY A 18 18.17 12.46 -1.84
C GLY A 18 16.95 13.28 -2.23
N VAL A 19 15.87 12.63 -2.68
CA VAL A 19 14.60 13.30 -2.98
C VAL A 19 13.97 13.88 -1.72
N ALA A 20 13.90 13.10 -0.63
CA ALA A 20 13.37 13.59 0.65
C ALA A 20 14.13 14.83 1.12
N TRP A 21 15.47 14.77 1.16
CA TRP A 21 16.31 15.88 1.55
C TRP A 21 16.14 17.10 0.64
N TRP A 22 16.11 16.91 -0.67
CA TRP A 22 15.92 18.00 -1.64
C TRP A 22 14.59 18.72 -1.42
N VAL A 23 13.49 17.97 -1.23
CA VAL A 23 12.17 18.54 -0.93
C VAL A 23 12.19 19.30 0.39
N THR A 24 12.71 18.69 1.46
CA THR A 24 12.78 19.33 2.78
C THR A 24 13.61 20.63 2.75
N VAL A 25 14.75 20.65 2.06
CA VAL A 25 15.58 21.85 1.93
C VAL A 25 14.88 22.92 1.09
N ARG A 26 14.23 22.54 -0.01
CA ARG A 26 13.47 23.46 -0.86
C ARG A 26 12.33 24.12 -0.07
N ASP A 27 11.58 23.34 0.70
CA ASP A 27 10.46 23.84 1.49
C ASP A 27 10.91 24.78 2.61
N ARG A 28 11.96 24.40 3.34
CA ARG A 28 12.57 25.26 4.37
C ARG A 28 13.05 26.59 3.79
N ARG A 29 13.65 26.58 2.60
CA ARG A 29 14.09 27.79 1.87
C ARG A 29 12.92 28.64 1.39
N ALA A 30 11.79 28.02 1.03
CA ALA A 30 10.57 28.71 0.62
C ALA A 30 9.73 29.26 1.79
N GLY A 31 10.18 29.07 3.03
CA GLY A 31 9.46 29.51 4.23
C GLY A 31 8.22 28.67 4.57
N ALA A 32 8.01 27.55 3.88
CA ALA A 32 6.97 26.57 4.18
C ALA A 32 7.40 25.70 5.37
N GLY A 33 6.51 25.47 6.34
CA GLY A 33 6.83 24.69 7.55
C GLY A 33 6.78 25.46 8.86
N LYS A 34 6.19 26.66 8.88
CA LYS A 34 5.91 27.40 10.13
C LYS A 34 4.54 27.03 10.69
N GLY A 35 4.32 25.75 10.99
CA GLY A 35 3.12 25.28 11.69
C GLY A 35 2.80 23.81 11.45
N ALA A 36 2.11 23.18 12.41
CA ALA A 36 1.63 21.80 12.29
C ALA A 36 0.76 21.60 11.03
N ALA A 37 -0.02 22.62 10.65
CA ALA A 37 -0.83 22.60 9.44
C ALA A 37 0.01 22.39 8.16
N ASP A 38 1.15 23.09 8.00
CA ASP A 38 2.02 22.90 6.82
C ASP A 38 2.67 21.51 6.80
N TYR A 39 2.99 20.95 7.98
CA TYR A 39 3.52 19.60 8.12
C TYR A 39 2.49 18.52 7.76
N PHE A 40 1.20 18.72 8.04
CA PHE A 40 0.12 17.75 7.80
C PHE A 40 -0.70 17.98 6.52
N LEU A 41 -0.63 19.14 5.88
CA LEU A 41 -1.47 19.45 4.69
C LEU A 41 -0.68 19.57 3.39
N ALA A 42 0.66 19.42 3.43
CA ALA A 42 1.56 19.45 2.27
C ALA A 42 1.38 20.65 1.30
N GLY A 43 0.77 21.74 1.77
CA GLY A 43 0.38 22.91 0.98
C GLY A 43 -0.66 22.62 -0.12
N ARG A 44 -1.59 23.55 -0.30
CA ARG A 44 -2.76 23.43 -1.21
C ARG A 44 -2.45 23.33 -2.72
N ASN A 45 -1.20 23.13 -3.14
CA ASN A 45 -0.77 23.23 -4.54
C ASN A 45 -0.03 21.99 -5.08
N THR A 46 -0.29 20.82 -4.51
CA THR A 46 0.25 19.56 -5.01
C THR A 46 -0.57 19.08 -6.20
N GLY A 47 0.09 18.77 -7.33
CA GLY A 47 -0.60 18.32 -8.55
C GLY A 47 -1.36 17.01 -8.34
N TRP A 48 -2.52 16.87 -9.00
CA TRP A 48 -3.41 15.71 -8.84
C TRP A 48 -2.71 14.36 -9.05
N PHE A 49 -1.75 14.29 -9.99
CA PHE A 49 -0.99 13.08 -10.26
C PHE A 49 -0.12 12.67 -9.06
N VAL A 50 0.52 13.63 -8.40
CA VAL A 50 1.36 13.38 -7.23
C VAL A 50 0.52 12.87 -6.06
N ILE A 51 -0.68 13.44 -5.88
CA ILE A 51 -1.64 12.99 -4.87
C ILE A 51 -2.08 11.55 -5.17
N GLY A 52 -2.47 11.26 -6.41
CA GLY A 52 -2.85 9.90 -6.83
C GLY A 52 -1.71 8.89 -6.68
N ALA A 53 -0.49 9.29 -7.02
CA ALA A 53 0.70 8.45 -6.88
C ALA A 53 1.03 8.15 -5.40
N SER A 54 0.89 9.15 -4.52
CA SER A 54 1.08 8.94 -3.07
C SER A 54 -0.02 8.08 -2.47
N LEU A 55 -1.29 8.30 -2.84
CA LEU A 55 -2.41 7.42 -2.44
C LEU A 55 -2.19 5.96 -2.90
N PHE A 56 -1.71 5.77 -4.13
CA PHE A 56 -1.36 4.45 -4.63
C PHE A 56 -0.20 3.82 -3.84
N ALA A 57 0.93 4.51 -3.74
CA ALA A 57 2.13 3.98 -3.10
C ALA A 57 1.94 3.76 -1.58
N SER A 58 1.12 4.56 -0.92
CA SER A 58 0.76 4.37 0.49
C SER A 58 -0.10 3.12 0.72
N ASN A 59 -0.82 2.68 -0.30
CA ASN A 59 -1.62 1.45 -0.22
C ASN A 59 -0.83 0.20 -0.66
N ILE A 60 0.13 0.33 -1.58
CA ILE A 60 0.90 -0.81 -2.05
C ILE A 60 2.09 -1.06 -1.13
N GLY A 61 1.94 -2.06 -0.28
CA GLY A 61 2.96 -2.47 0.67
C GLY A 61 3.57 -3.83 0.36
N SER A 62 4.35 -4.29 1.32
CA SER A 62 5.01 -5.58 1.28
C SER A 62 4.04 -6.78 1.30
N GLU A 63 2.84 -6.57 1.84
CA GLU A 63 1.72 -7.48 1.88
C GLU A 63 1.21 -7.84 0.47
N HIS A 64 1.30 -6.92 -0.48
CA HIS A 64 0.97 -7.21 -1.89
C HIS A 64 1.98 -8.17 -2.50
N VAL A 65 3.26 -7.96 -2.20
CA VAL A 65 4.36 -8.75 -2.77
C VAL A 65 4.49 -10.13 -2.11
N VAL A 66 4.32 -10.24 -0.80
CA VAL A 66 4.45 -11.51 -0.08
C VAL A 66 3.11 -12.25 0.02
N GLY A 67 2.04 -11.52 0.34
CA GLY A 67 0.71 -12.08 0.58
C GLY A 67 -0.07 -12.33 -0.71
N LEU A 68 -0.36 -11.28 -1.49
CA LEU A 68 -1.20 -11.40 -2.69
C LEU A 68 -0.54 -12.23 -3.78
N VAL A 69 0.77 -12.07 -4.04
CA VAL A 69 1.50 -12.93 -5.00
C VAL A 69 1.41 -14.40 -4.59
N GLY A 70 1.65 -14.70 -3.30
CA GLY A 70 1.55 -16.07 -2.78
C GLY A 70 0.13 -16.64 -2.88
N ALA A 71 -0.89 -15.82 -2.63
CA ALA A 71 -2.28 -16.20 -2.81
C ALA A 71 -2.63 -16.45 -4.29
N GLY A 72 -2.14 -15.59 -5.20
CA GLY A 72 -2.29 -15.74 -6.63
C GLY A 72 -1.67 -17.05 -7.14
N ALA A 73 -0.46 -17.39 -6.68
CA ALA A 73 0.20 -18.66 -7.01
C ALA A 73 -0.60 -19.90 -6.56
N ARG A 74 -1.44 -19.79 -5.52
CA ARG A 74 -2.36 -20.85 -5.05
C ARG A 74 -3.72 -20.84 -5.73
N GLY A 75 -3.92 -20.05 -6.77
CA GLY A 75 -5.21 -19.95 -7.50
C GLY A 75 -6.26 -19.11 -6.80
N HIS A 76 -5.87 -18.23 -5.86
CA HIS A 76 -6.77 -17.28 -5.19
C HIS A 76 -6.91 -15.96 -5.98
N MET A 77 -7.02 -16.05 -7.31
CA MET A 77 -7.23 -14.89 -8.18
C MET A 77 -8.45 -14.02 -7.83
N PRO A 78 -9.55 -14.54 -7.22
CA PRO A 78 -10.64 -13.69 -6.73
C PRO A 78 -10.20 -12.55 -5.80
N ASN A 79 -9.06 -12.65 -5.12
CA ASN A 79 -8.54 -11.56 -4.29
C ASN A 79 -8.26 -10.27 -5.07
N ALA A 80 -8.02 -10.35 -6.39
CA ALA A 80 -7.89 -9.16 -7.23
C ALA A 80 -9.18 -8.31 -7.25
N GLN A 81 -10.34 -8.88 -6.88
CA GLN A 81 -11.57 -8.10 -6.75
C GLN A 81 -11.51 -7.05 -5.66
N PHE A 82 -10.73 -7.24 -4.59
CA PHE A 82 -10.57 -6.20 -3.57
C PHE A 82 -9.97 -4.93 -4.17
N GLU A 83 -9.00 -5.06 -5.09
CA GLU A 83 -8.35 -3.94 -5.78
C GLU A 83 -9.23 -3.34 -6.89
N ILE A 84 -9.97 -4.17 -7.62
CA ILE A 84 -10.93 -3.68 -8.63
C ILE A 84 -12.04 -2.87 -7.94
N LEU A 85 -12.63 -3.40 -6.86
CA LEU A 85 -13.66 -2.71 -6.10
C LEU A 85 -13.10 -1.46 -5.39
N ALA A 86 -11.88 -1.53 -4.87
CA ALA A 86 -11.16 -0.37 -4.32
C ALA A 86 -11.15 0.81 -5.30
N SER A 87 -10.85 0.57 -6.58
CA SER A 87 -10.84 1.61 -7.61
C SER A 87 -12.21 2.31 -7.76
N LEU A 88 -13.31 1.56 -7.64
CA LEU A 88 -14.67 2.11 -7.69
C LEU A 88 -15.01 2.90 -6.41
N ILE A 89 -14.60 2.40 -5.24
CA ILE A 89 -14.81 3.10 -3.97
C ILE A 89 -13.97 4.38 -3.91
N LEU A 90 -12.78 4.43 -4.50
CA LEU A 90 -11.98 5.65 -4.59
C LEU A 90 -12.68 6.75 -5.40
N ILE A 91 -13.47 6.39 -6.42
CA ILE A 91 -14.33 7.35 -7.13
C ILE A 91 -15.41 7.89 -6.19
N LEU A 92 -16.04 7.00 -5.41
CA LEU A 92 -17.03 7.38 -4.38
C LEU A 92 -16.41 8.29 -3.31
N LEU A 93 -15.19 7.99 -2.85
CA LEU A 93 -14.42 8.83 -1.94
C LEU A 93 -14.29 10.24 -2.52
N GLY A 94 -13.79 10.35 -3.75
CA GLY A 94 -13.54 11.64 -4.39
C GLY A 94 -14.79 12.50 -4.59
N TRP A 95 -15.93 11.90 -4.93
CA TRP A 95 -17.15 12.64 -5.24
C TRP A 95 -18.06 12.89 -4.04
N VAL A 96 -18.08 11.99 -3.05
CA VAL A 96 -19.03 12.06 -1.94
C VAL A 96 -18.33 12.42 -0.63
N PHE A 97 -17.29 11.68 -0.27
CA PHE A 97 -16.66 11.81 1.05
C PHE A 97 -15.69 12.99 1.14
N VAL A 98 -14.86 13.23 0.12
CA VAL A 98 -13.91 14.35 0.12
C VAL A 98 -14.63 15.70 0.26
N PRO A 99 -15.70 16.02 -0.51
CA PRO A 99 -16.42 17.28 -0.32
C PRO A 99 -17.05 17.41 1.07
N PHE A 100 -17.46 16.29 1.68
CA PHE A 100 -18.02 16.26 3.01
C PHE A 100 -16.97 16.52 4.10
N TYR A 101 -15.81 15.85 4.02
CA TYR A 101 -14.70 16.05 4.97
C TYR A 101 -14.07 17.43 4.87
N LEU A 102 -13.91 17.97 3.66
CA LEU A 102 -13.39 19.33 3.49
C LEU A 102 -14.32 20.39 4.11
N LYS A 103 -15.64 20.17 4.07
CA LYS A 103 -16.64 21.07 4.69
C LYS A 103 -16.70 20.96 6.21
N SER A 104 -16.35 19.81 6.79
CA SER A 104 -16.39 19.63 8.26
C SER A 104 -15.23 20.32 8.97
N GLY A 105 -14.16 20.67 8.25
CA GLY A 105 -13.00 21.38 8.78
C GLY A 105 -12.25 20.58 9.86
N VAL A 106 -12.33 19.26 9.80
CA VAL A 106 -11.57 18.31 10.63
C VAL A 106 -10.40 17.77 9.82
N PHE A 107 -9.32 17.42 10.52
CA PHE A 107 -8.12 16.87 9.88
C PHE A 107 -8.03 15.36 9.98
N THR A 108 -8.77 14.75 10.90
CA THR A 108 -8.73 13.30 11.14
C THR A 108 -10.13 12.73 11.38
N MET A 109 -10.31 11.44 11.09
CA MET A 109 -11.58 10.75 11.38
C MET A 109 -11.94 10.66 12.87
N PRO A 110 -10.99 10.42 13.80
CA PRO A 110 -11.29 10.50 15.22
C PRO A 110 -11.81 11.89 15.65
N GLU A 111 -11.25 12.98 15.10
CA GLU A 111 -11.74 14.34 15.34
C GLU A 111 -13.16 14.53 14.77
N PHE A 112 -13.43 13.99 13.57
CA PHE A 112 -14.77 13.98 12.99
C PHE A 112 -15.79 13.29 13.93
N LEU A 113 -15.45 12.12 14.48
CA LEU A 113 -16.31 11.41 15.42
C LEU A 113 -16.48 12.14 16.75
N GLU A 114 -15.44 12.82 17.25
CA GLU A 114 -15.56 13.66 18.45
C GLU A 114 -16.59 14.76 18.25
N ARG A 115 -16.50 15.51 17.15
CA ARG A 115 -17.43 16.60 16.85
C ARG A 115 -18.84 16.12 16.59
N ARG A 116 -19.00 14.94 15.96
CA ARG A 116 -20.32 14.41 15.57
C ARG A 116 -21.02 13.65 16.70
N TYR A 117 -20.28 12.98 17.56
CA TYR A 117 -20.83 12.05 18.56
C TYR A 117 -20.35 12.38 19.98
N SER A 118 -19.09 12.04 20.32
CA SER A 118 -18.54 12.28 21.66
C SER A 118 -17.03 12.03 21.72
N PRO A 119 -16.33 12.55 22.75
CA PRO A 119 -14.93 12.22 23.01
C PRO A 119 -14.68 10.71 23.22
N ALA A 120 -15.67 9.97 23.72
CA ALA A 120 -15.56 8.52 23.88
C ALA A 120 -15.45 7.81 22.52
N ALA A 121 -16.22 8.24 21.52
CA ALA A 121 -16.15 7.68 20.17
C ALA A 121 -14.77 7.90 19.51
N ARG A 122 -14.17 9.08 19.73
CA ARG A 122 -12.79 9.39 19.30
C ARG A 122 -11.80 8.43 19.93
N THR A 123 -11.83 8.28 21.26
CA THR A 123 -10.88 7.43 21.99
C THR A 123 -11.01 5.99 21.54
N TYR A 124 -12.25 5.49 21.39
CA TYR A 124 -12.51 4.14 20.90
C TYR A 124 -11.90 3.89 19.52
N LEU A 125 -12.20 4.75 18.54
CA LEU A 125 -11.65 4.61 17.19
C LEU A 125 -10.13 4.73 17.19
N SER A 126 -9.57 5.71 17.90
CA SER A 126 -8.12 5.94 17.93
C SER A 126 -7.37 4.74 18.50
N VAL A 127 -7.85 4.16 19.61
CA VAL A 127 -7.19 3.00 20.24
C VAL A 127 -7.25 1.78 19.32
N ILE A 128 -8.41 1.48 18.75
CA ILE A 128 -8.56 0.32 17.86
C ILE A 128 -7.75 0.51 16.57
N SER A 129 -7.76 1.70 15.97
CA SER A 129 -6.98 2.00 14.78
C SER A 129 -5.48 1.88 15.06
N VAL A 130 -4.95 2.51 16.11
CA VAL A 130 -3.50 2.45 16.42
C VAL A 130 -3.06 1.01 16.69
N LEU A 131 -3.80 0.27 17.52
CA LEU A 131 -3.48 -1.14 17.79
C LEU A 131 -3.59 -1.98 16.51
N GLY A 132 -4.63 -1.78 15.71
CA GLY A 132 -4.83 -2.45 14.44
C GLY A 132 -3.66 -2.23 13.48
N TYR A 133 -3.21 -0.98 13.31
CA TYR A 133 -2.08 -0.63 12.43
C TYR A 133 -0.77 -1.25 12.91
N VAL A 134 -0.48 -1.18 14.21
CA VAL A 134 0.74 -1.76 14.78
C VAL A 134 0.77 -3.27 14.56
N LEU A 135 -0.34 -3.95 14.83
CA LEU A 135 -0.42 -5.42 14.79
C LEU A 135 -0.55 -5.98 13.38
N THR A 136 -1.16 -5.25 12.45
CA THR A 136 -1.41 -5.75 11.09
C THR A 136 -0.45 -5.13 10.07
N LYS A 137 -0.54 -3.83 9.80
CA LYS A 137 0.24 -3.17 8.74
C LYS A 137 1.73 -3.06 9.08
N ILE A 138 2.07 -2.50 10.24
CA ILE A 138 3.47 -2.25 10.63
C ILE A 138 4.22 -3.57 10.85
N ALA A 139 3.60 -4.52 11.56
CA ALA A 139 4.20 -5.83 11.80
C ALA A 139 4.51 -6.58 10.50
N VAL A 140 3.56 -6.64 9.55
CA VAL A 140 3.76 -7.30 8.25
C VAL A 140 4.83 -6.59 7.42
N THR A 141 4.83 -5.25 7.43
CA THR A 141 5.85 -4.45 6.72
C THR A 141 7.26 -4.72 7.25
N ILE A 142 7.44 -4.75 8.58
CA ILE A 142 8.73 -5.07 9.20
C ILE A 142 9.14 -6.50 8.87
N PHE A 143 8.21 -7.46 8.98
CA PHE A 143 8.47 -8.87 8.69
C PHE A 143 8.95 -9.07 7.24
N ALA A 144 8.24 -8.49 6.27
CA ALA A 144 8.60 -8.62 4.87
C ALA A 144 9.90 -7.89 4.53
N GLY A 145 10.13 -6.70 5.11
CA GLY A 145 11.42 -6.00 4.99
C GLY A 145 12.58 -6.83 5.55
N ALA A 146 12.39 -7.45 6.72
CA ALA A 146 13.38 -8.33 7.34
C ALA A 146 13.66 -9.60 6.53
N LEU A 147 12.63 -10.21 5.91
CA LEU A 147 12.81 -11.34 4.97
C LEU A 147 13.68 -10.96 3.77
N VAL A 148 13.53 -9.75 3.23
CA VAL A 148 14.40 -9.27 2.15
C VAL A 148 15.84 -9.24 2.63
N PHE A 149 16.12 -8.67 3.80
CA PHE A 149 17.47 -8.67 4.38
C PHE A 149 18.02 -10.08 4.65
N GLU A 150 17.17 -11.02 5.07
CA GLU A 150 17.53 -12.42 5.30
C GLU A 150 17.97 -13.12 4.01
N VAL A 151 17.24 -12.93 2.91
CA VAL A 151 17.63 -13.42 1.57
C VAL A 151 18.96 -12.79 1.11
N LEU A 152 19.26 -11.58 1.56
CA LEU A 152 20.52 -10.88 1.27
C LEU A 152 21.69 -11.35 2.16
N GLY A 153 21.43 -12.20 3.16
CA GLY A 153 22.44 -12.76 4.07
C GLY A 153 22.61 -11.99 5.39
N VAL A 154 21.73 -11.04 5.70
CA VAL A 154 21.68 -10.32 6.98
C VAL A 154 20.68 -11.02 7.90
N PRO A 155 21.03 -11.35 9.17
CA PRO A 155 20.09 -12.01 10.08
C PRO A 155 18.77 -11.25 10.22
N PHE A 156 17.65 -11.98 10.23
CA PHE A 156 16.29 -11.42 10.25
C PHE A 156 16.10 -10.26 11.25
N TRP A 157 16.48 -10.46 12.52
CA TRP A 157 16.33 -9.45 13.57
C TRP A 157 17.16 -8.19 13.34
N GLN A 158 18.35 -8.33 12.74
CA GLN A 158 19.19 -7.18 12.39
C GLN A 158 18.57 -6.40 11.23
N GLY A 159 18.06 -7.11 10.21
CA GLY A 159 17.31 -6.51 9.10
C GLY A 159 16.06 -5.77 9.57
N ALA A 160 15.27 -6.39 10.46
CA ALA A 160 14.07 -5.78 11.04
C ALA A 160 14.38 -4.46 11.76
N ILE A 161 15.40 -4.46 12.64
CA ILE A 161 15.81 -3.25 13.37
C ILE A 161 16.32 -2.17 12.41
N LEU A 162 17.10 -2.55 11.39
CA LEU A 162 17.61 -1.62 10.39
C LEU A 162 16.47 -0.94 9.61
N VAL A 163 15.46 -1.70 9.18
CA VAL A 163 14.27 -1.16 8.51
C VAL A 163 13.55 -0.16 9.41
N VAL A 164 13.28 -0.52 10.67
CA VAL A 164 12.58 0.36 11.61
C VAL A 164 13.35 1.65 11.85
N LEU A 165 14.67 1.57 12.08
CA LEU A 165 15.50 2.74 12.33
C LEU A 165 15.61 3.63 11.09
N ALA A 166 15.88 3.05 9.92
CA ALA A 166 15.98 3.81 8.68
C ALA A 166 14.66 4.55 8.40
N THR A 167 13.53 3.84 8.48
CA THR A 167 12.20 4.42 8.26
C THR A 167 11.87 5.51 9.27
N GLY A 168 12.09 5.26 10.56
CA GLY A 168 11.85 6.26 11.61
C GLY A 168 12.66 7.54 11.40
N ILE A 169 13.95 7.43 11.04
CA ILE A 169 14.83 8.60 10.85
C ILE A 169 14.31 9.48 9.70
N TYR A 170 14.05 8.92 8.52
CA TYR A 170 13.66 9.77 7.38
C TYR A 170 12.23 10.32 7.54
N THR A 171 11.31 9.57 8.15
CA THR A 171 9.96 10.05 8.41
C THR A 171 9.95 11.23 9.39
N MET A 172 10.77 11.17 10.46
CA MET A 172 10.88 12.27 11.44
C MET A 172 11.51 13.54 10.84
N LEU A 173 12.45 13.39 9.89
CA LEU A 173 13.19 14.52 9.32
C LEU A 173 12.47 15.20 8.14
N GLY A 174 11.65 14.45 7.38
CA GLY A 174 11.13 14.87 6.07
C GLY A 174 9.81 15.65 6.08
N GLY A 175 8.85 15.28 6.94
CA GLY A 175 7.47 15.77 6.93
C GLY A 175 6.61 15.31 5.73
N LEU A 176 5.29 15.56 5.77
CA LEU A 176 4.34 14.93 4.83
C LEU A 176 4.64 15.21 3.36
N ARG A 177 5.14 16.42 3.03
CA ARG A 177 5.47 16.75 1.65
C ARG A 177 6.65 15.92 1.14
N ALA A 178 7.70 15.71 1.94
CA ALA A 178 8.80 14.84 1.55
C ALA A 178 8.30 13.41 1.31
N VAL A 179 7.40 12.92 2.18
CA VAL A 179 6.76 11.61 2.04
C VAL A 179 6.02 11.50 0.71
N ILE A 180 5.15 12.46 0.39
CA ILE A 180 4.36 12.45 -0.87
C ILE A 180 5.27 12.36 -2.13
N TYR A 181 6.39 13.08 -2.14
CA TYR A 181 7.32 13.03 -3.28
C TYR A 181 8.15 11.75 -3.32
N THR A 182 8.53 11.18 -2.17
CA THR A 182 9.16 9.86 -2.12
C THR A 182 8.19 8.76 -2.56
N ASP A 183 6.92 8.87 -2.19
CA ASP A 183 5.87 7.93 -2.59
C ASP A 183 5.64 7.96 -4.10
N MET A 184 5.61 9.15 -4.70
CA MET A 184 5.50 9.30 -6.15
C MET A 184 6.65 8.60 -6.89
N LEU A 185 7.85 8.65 -6.33
CA LEU A 185 9.00 7.94 -6.87
C LEU A 185 8.84 6.42 -6.68
N GLN A 186 8.36 5.98 -5.52
CA GLN A 186 8.10 4.57 -5.22
C GLN A 186 7.06 3.95 -6.14
N LEU A 187 6.03 4.70 -6.57
CA LEU A 187 5.05 4.25 -7.58
C LEU A 187 5.75 3.62 -8.80
N PHE A 188 6.72 4.33 -9.39
CA PHE A 188 7.40 3.84 -10.61
C PHE A 188 8.26 2.61 -10.34
N ILE A 189 8.89 2.55 -9.18
CA ILE A 189 9.74 1.42 -8.78
C ILE A 189 8.88 0.18 -8.53
N LEU A 190 7.77 0.33 -7.80
CA LEU A 190 6.84 -0.76 -7.50
C LEU A 190 6.17 -1.27 -8.77
N LEU A 191 5.68 -0.38 -9.63
CA LEU A 191 5.04 -0.76 -10.89
C LEU A 191 6.03 -1.42 -11.85
N GLY A 192 7.22 -0.83 -12.02
CA GLY A 192 8.28 -1.40 -12.83
C GLY A 192 8.75 -2.76 -12.31
N GLY A 193 8.91 -2.89 -10.99
CA GLY A 193 9.26 -4.14 -10.32
C GLY A 193 8.21 -5.23 -10.51
N ALA A 194 6.92 -4.89 -10.38
CA ALA A 194 5.81 -5.83 -10.59
C ALA A 194 5.73 -6.31 -12.05
N ILE A 195 5.91 -5.41 -13.02
CA ILE A 195 5.95 -5.76 -14.46
C ILE A 195 7.15 -6.67 -14.74
N ALA A 196 8.33 -6.32 -14.25
CA ALA A 196 9.54 -7.12 -14.44
C ALA A 196 9.40 -8.51 -13.80
N MET A 197 8.90 -8.58 -12.57
CA MET A 197 8.65 -9.84 -11.87
C MET A 197 7.68 -10.73 -12.65
N THR A 198 6.59 -10.17 -13.15
CA THR A 198 5.62 -10.89 -13.98
C THR A 198 6.25 -11.40 -15.28
N ALA A 199 7.02 -10.55 -15.97
CA ALA A 199 7.67 -10.92 -17.22
C ALA A 199 8.72 -12.02 -17.05
N PHE A 200 9.61 -11.90 -16.06
CA PHE A 200 10.63 -12.90 -15.76
C PHE A 200 10.02 -14.19 -15.20
N GLY A 201 8.98 -14.09 -14.37
CA GLY A 201 8.23 -15.23 -13.86
C GLY A 201 7.60 -16.04 -14.99
N LEU A 202 6.86 -15.37 -15.89
CA LEU A 202 6.28 -16.01 -17.07
C LEU A 202 7.34 -16.62 -17.97
N LYS A 203 8.46 -15.92 -18.23
CA LYS A 203 9.56 -16.46 -19.03
C LYS A 203 10.12 -17.75 -18.42
N THR A 204 10.31 -17.78 -17.11
CA THR A 204 10.84 -18.95 -16.39
C THR A 204 9.86 -20.13 -16.43
N LEU A 205 8.55 -19.85 -16.41
CA LEU A 205 7.50 -20.86 -16.57
C LEU A 205 7.35 -21.40 -18.00
N GLY A 206 8.08 -20.88 -18.99
CA GLY A 206 7.90 -21.24 -20.40
C GLY A 206 6.81 -20.42 -21.12
N GLY A 207 6.33 -19.34 -20.49
CA GLY A 207 5.34 -18.41 -21.03
C GLY A 207 3.91 -18.69 -20.57
N TRP A 208 2.99 -17.80 -20.97
CA TRP A 208 1.56 -17.90 -20.65
C TRP A 208 0.94 -19.24 -21.10
N GLY A 209 1.28 -19.69 -22.31
CA GLY A 209 0.77 -20.95 -22.85
C GLY A 209 1.18 -22.16 -22.02
N ALA A 210 2.46 -22.22 -21.60
CA ALA A 210 2.97 -23.30 -20.75
C ALA A 210 2.29 -23.30 -19.37
N MET A 211 2.06 -22.10 -18.79
CA MET A 211 1.30 -21.97 -17.54
C MET A 211 -0.12 -22.52 -17.70
N MET A 212 -0.85 -22.09 -18.73
CA MET A 212 -2.22 -22.55 -18.97
C MET A 212 -2.31 -24.06 -19.22
N GLN A 213 -1.34 -24.61 -19.96
CA GLN A 213 -1.24 -26.05 -20.19
C GLN A 213 -0.98 -26.82 -18.90
N THR A 214 -0.07 -26.34 -18.05
CA THR A 214 0.25 -26.96 -16.76
C THR A 214 -0.98 -26.97 -15.83
N LEU A 215 -1.73 -25.86 -15.81
CA LEU A 215 -2.97 -25.78 -15.05
C LEU A 215 -4.00 -26.78 -15.56
N GLU A 216 -4.21 -26.88 -16.87
CA GLU A 216 -5.16 -27.83 -17.46
C GLU A 216 -4.76 -29.30 -17.24
N GLN A 217 -3.45 -29.59 -17.23
CA GLN A 217 -2.94 -30.91 -16.88
C GLN A 217 -3.18 -31.27 -15.40
N SER A 218 -3.30 -30.26 -14.52
CA SER A 218 -3.57 -30.48 -13.09
C SER A 218 -5.03 -30.86 -12.82
N GLY A 219 -5.94 -30.54 -13.75
CA GLY A 219 -7.34 -30.95 -13.70
C GLY A 219 -8.17 -30.27 -14.79
N PRO A 220 -9.19 -30.95 -15.34
CA PRO A 220 -10.07 -30.34 -16.34
C PRO A 220 -10.73 -29.07 -15.81
N GLY A 221 -10.55 -27.95 -16.53
CA GLY A 221 -11.09 -26.65 -16.15
C GLY A 221 -10.32 -25.92 -15.04
N GLU A 222 -9.22 -26.46 -14.53
CA GLU A 222 -8.39 -25.79 -13.52
C GLU A 222 -7.75 -24.52 -14.06
N SER A 223 -7.43 -24.43 -15.35
CA SER A 223 -6.94 -23.20 -15.96
C SER A 223 -7.95 -22.04 -15.87
N THR A 224 -9.23 -22.36 -16.10
CA THR A 224 -10.35 -21.42 -15.99
C THR A 224 -10.66 -21.11 -14.53
N ARG A 225 -10.60 -22.13 -13.66
CA ARG A 225 -10.74 -21.94 -12.22
C ARG A 225 -9.62 -21.02 -11.72
N PHE A 226 -8.37 -21.26 -12.03
CA PHE A 226 -7.23 -20.50 -11.54
C PHE A 226 -7.36 -19.00 -11.85
N LEU A 227 -7.80 -18.64 -13.06
CA LEU A 227 -7.95 -17.24 -13.49
C LEU A 227 -9.33 -16.61 -13.18
N SER A 228 -10.27 -17.39 -12.65
CA SER A 228 -11.61 -16.87 -12.39
C SER A 228 -11.60 -15.88 -11.21
N LEU A 229 -12.05 -14.66 -11.50
CA LEU A 229 -12.28 -13.61 -10.51
C LEU A 229 -13.59 -13.80 -9.73
N TRP A 230 -14.57 -14.49 -10.32
CA TRP A 230 -15.89 -14.69 -9.76
C TRP A 230 -16.13 -16.19 -9.52
N ARG A 231 -16.10 -16.60 -8.24
CA ARG A 231 -16.41 -17.98 -7.87
C ARG A 231 -17.91 -18.21 -7.72
N PRO A 232 -18.40 -19.45 -7.87
CA PRO A 232 -19.77 -19.81 -7.53
C PRO A 232 -20.14 -19.39 -6.10
N ALA A 233 -21.43 -19.19 -5.84
CA ALA A 233 -21.91 -18.84 -4.50
C ALA A 233 -21.65 -19.94 -3.44
N SER A 234 -21.39 -21.18 -3.89
CA SER A 234 -21.01 -22.31 -3.05
C SER A 234 -19.52 -22.38 -2.73
N ASP A 235 -18.68 -21.50 -3.30
CA ASP A 235 -17.27 -21.49 -2.96
C ASP A 235 -17.10 -21.09 -1.49
N PRO A 236 -16.38 -21.88 -0.67
CA PRO A 236 -16.31 -21.64 0.77
C PRO A 236 -15.48 -20.42 1.14
N ASN A 237 -14.58 -19.97 0.25
CA ASN A 237 -13.62 -18.92 0.54
C ASN A 237 -13.96 -17.61 -0.17
N TYR A 238 -14.39 -17.68 -1.44
CA TYR A 238 -14.57 -16.50 -2.28
C TYR A 238 -15.90 -16.47 -3.03
N PRO A 239 -17.05 -16.71 -2.37
CA PRO A 239 -18.34 -16.71 -3.06
C PRO A 239 -18.62 -15.34 -3.69
N TRP A 240 -19.09 -15.31 -4.93
CA TRP A 240 -19.34 -14.03 -5.63
C TRP A 240 -20.30 -13.12 -4.87
N THR A 241 -21.25 -13.68 -4.11
CA THR A 241 -22.19 -12.91 -3.28
C THR A 241 -21.46 -12.14 -2.19
N GLY A 242 -20.48 -12.76 -1.53
CA GLY A 242 -19.62 -12.11 -0.55
C GLY A 242 -18.74 -11.03 -1.18
N MET A 243 -18.19 -11.31 -2.37
CA MET A 243 -17.39 -10.33 -3.12
C MET A 243 -18.22 -9.14 -3.60
N LEU A 244 -19.46 -9.35 -4.07
CA LEU A 244 -20.26 -8.27 -4.63
C LEU A 244 -20.95 -7.42 -3.56
N PHE A 245 -21.42 -8.03 -2.48
CA PHE A 245 -22.22 -7.32 -1.46
C PHE A 245 -21.46 -7.04 -0.16
N GLY A 246 -20.50 -7.90 0.20
CA GLY A 246 -19.69 -7.76 1.41
C GLY A 246 -18.46 -6.89 1.19
N ALA A 247 -17.66 -7.18 0.16
CA ALA A 247 -16.40 -6.48 -0.06
C ALA A 247 -16.56 -4.95 -0.26
N PRO A 248 -17.61 -4.42 -0.93
CA PRO A 248 -17.80 -2.97 -1.01
C PRO A 248 -18.04 -2.30 0.34
N ILE A 249 -18.68 -2.97 1.30
CA ILE A 249 -18.89 -2.42 2.65
C ILE A 249 -17.54 -2.21 3.34
N LEU A 250 -16.66 -3.22 3.26
CA LEU A 250 -15.29 -3.14 3.74
C LEU A 250 -14.49 -2.08 2.98
N GLY A 251 -14.68 -2.00 1.66
CA GLY A 251 -14.05 -1.02 0.80
C GLY A 251 -14.41 0.41 1.18
N VAL A 252 -15.70 0.71 1.44
CA VAL A 252 -16.13 2.03 1.91
C VAL A 252 -15.51 2.37 3.26
N TRP A 253 -15.47 1.41 4.18
CA TRP A 253 -14.79 1.64 5.46
C TRP A 253 -13.31 1.95 5.24
N TYR A 254 -12.59 1.09 4.52
CA TYR A 254 -11.15 1.22 4.30
C TYR A 254 -10.81 2.50 3.53
N TRP A 255 -11.34 2.69 2.33
CA TRP A 255 -10.95 3.80 1.47
C TRP A 255 -11.56 5.13 1.86
N CYS A 256 -12.77 5.15 2.43
CA CYS A 256 -13.41 6.42 2.77
C CYS A 256 -13.22 6.83 4.23
N THR A 257 -12.90 5.89 5.13
CA THR A 257 -12.95 6.11 6.58
C THR A 257 -11.62 5.81 7.27
N ASP A 258 -10.78 4.96 6.70
CA ASP A 258 -9.45 4.66 7.24
C ASP A 258 -8.43 5.63 6.64
N GLN A 259 -8.17 6.74 7.33
CA GLN A 259 -7.34 7.86 6.84
C GLN A 259 -5.86 7.76 7.26
N PHE A 260 -5.31 6.56 7.43
CA PHE A 260 -3.92 6.36 7.91
C PHE A 260 -3.07 5.47 7.01
#